data_AF-A0A7C6WFQ4-F1
#
_entry.id   AF-A0A7C6WFQ4-F1
#
_cell.length_a   1.000
_cell.length_b   1.000
_cell.length_c   1.000
_cell.angle_alpha   90.00
_cell.angle_beta   90.00
_cell.angle_gamma   90.00
#
_symmetry.space_group_name_H-M   'P 1'
#
loop_
_entity.id
_entity.type
_entity.pdbx_description
1 polymer ?
#
loop_
_entity_poly.entity_id
_entity_poly.type
_entity_poly.pdbx_seq_one_letter_code
_entity_poly.pdbx_strand_id
1 'polypeptide(L)'
;MSVLKGAVLFGQSGGPTSVINASAAGVFLEALKHDAITDIYGAEHGIVGILNERLFDIRKEDVSELELLKNTPSSALGSVRYKLKNVEEDDTDYKRLLEVFKKYNIRYFFYNGGNDSMDT
;
A
#
# COMPACT_ATOMS: atom_id res chain seq x y z
N MET A 1 12.40 -23.39 7.50
CA MET A 1 12.56 -22.01 7.01
C MET A 1 12.07 -21.06 8.08
N SER A 2 12.75 -19.95 8.34
CA SER A 2 12.26 -18.91 9.26
C SER A 2 11.08 -18.16 8.65
N VAL A 3 10.07 -17.82 9.47
CA VAL A 3 8.92 -17.00 9.03
C VAL A 3 9.39 -15.59 8.70
N LEU A 4 9.04 -15.07 7.52
CA LEU A 4 9.30 -13.68 7.17
C LEU A 4 8.45 -12.78 8.09
N LYS A 5 9.08 -11.84 8.81
CA LYS A 5 8.40 -10.97 9.77
C LYS A 5 8.63 -9.51 9.41
N GLY A 6 7.57 -8.72 9.33
CA GLY A 6 7.65 -7.28 9.09
C GLY A 6 6.33 -6.65 8.70
N ALA A 7 6.38 -5.40 8.26
CA ALA A 7 5.20 -4.60 8.02
C ALA A 7 4.61 -4.83 6.61
N VAL A 8 3.30 -4.63 6.53
CA VAL A 8 2.54 -4.55 5.28
C VAL A 8 2.45 -3.08 4.86
N LEU A 9 2.64 -2.82 3.56
CA LEU A 9 2.32 -1.55 2.93
C LEU A 9 1.34 -1.79 1.79
N PHE A 10 0.25 -1.03 1.77
CA PHE A 10 -0.77 -1.06 0.74
C PHE A 10 -0.89 0.30 0.06
N GLY A 11 -0.94 0.33 -1.26
CA GLY A 11 -1.18 1.55 -2.04
C GLY A 11 -2.26 1.34 -3.10
N GLN A 12 -3.05 2.39 -3.36
CA GLN A 12 -4.02 2.42 -4.46
C GLN A 12 -3.44 3.27 -5.61
N SER A 13 -3.62 2.80 -6.84
CA SER A 13 -3.01 3.40 -8.02
C SER A 13 -3.94 3.38 -9.22
N GLY A 14 -3.82 4.39 -10.09
CA GLY A 14 -4.64 4.52 -11.28
C GLY A 14 -6.05 5.07 -11.01
N GLY A 15 -6.99 4.76 -11.90
CA GLY A 15 -8.37 5.23 -11.78
C GLY A 15 -9.12 4.49 -10.66
N PRO A 16 -9.82 5.20 -9.74
CA PRO A 16 -10.61 4.55 -8.71
C PRO A 16 -11.78 3.76 -9.30
N THR A 17 -12.19 2.68 -8.63
CA THR A 17 -13.37 1.88 -9.00
C THR A 17 -14.41 1.90 -7.88
N SER A 18 -15.60 1.35 -8.13
CA SER A 18 -16.64 1.21 -7.10
C SER A 18 -16.28 0.21 -5.99
N VAL A 19 -15.27 -0.65 -6.20
CA VAL A 19 -14.95 -1.78 -5.32
C VAL A 19 -13.48 -1.84 -4.87
N ILE A 20 -12.64 -0.88 -5.27
CA ILE A 20 -11.20 -0.90 -4.96
C ILE A 20 -10.92 -0.91 -3.44
N ASN A 21 -11.78 -0.29 -2.65
CA ASN A 21 -11.69 -0.30 -1.19
C ASN A 21 -12.02 -1.66 -0.57
N ALA A 22 -12.82 -2.50 -1.23
CA ALA A 22 -13.08 -3.86 -0.74
C ALA A 22 -11.80 -4.72 -0.78
N SER A 23 -10.93 -4.50 -1.78
CA SER A 23 -9.60 -5.13 -1.83
C SER A 23 -8.67 -4.59 -0.73
N ALA A 24 -8.72 -3.28 -0.45
CA ALA A 24 -7.98 -2.67 0.65
C ALA A 24 -8.41 -3.27 2.00
N ALA A 25 -9.73 -3.35 2.24
CA ALA A 25 -10.30 -4.00 3.42
C ALA A 25 -9.82 -5.44 3.57
N GLY A 26 -9.81 -6.21 2.47
CA GLY A 26 -9.32 -7.58 2.46
C GLY A 26 -7.86 -7.69 2.95
N VAL A 27 -6.97 -6.83 2.45
CA VAL A 27 -5.56 -6.81 2.88
C VAL A 27 -5.44 -6.40 4.34
N PHE A 28 -6.09 -5.32 4.75
CA PHE A 28 -5.97 -4.79 6.11
C PHE A 28 -6.53 -5.75 7.17
N LEU A 29 -7.75 -6.23 6.97
CA LEU A 29 -8.43 -7.13 7.90
C LEU A 29 -7.70 -8.48 8.00
N GLU A 30 -7.13 -8.96 6.90
CA GLU A 30 -6.35 -10.20 6.94
C GLU A 30 -4.99 -9.98 7.62
N ALA A 31 -4.27 -8.92 7.29
CA ALA A 31 -2.97 -8.60 7.89
C ALA A 31 -3.05 -8.46 9.43
N LEU A 32 -4.17 -7.97 9.97
CA LEU A 32 -4.41 -7.89 11.42
C LEU A 32 -4.43 -9.25 12.13
N LYS A 33 -4.63 -10.36 11.41
CA LYS A 33 -4.76 -11.72 11.99
C LYS A 33 -3.45 -12.49 12.05
N HIS A 34 -2.35 -11.95 11.50
CA HIS A 34 -1.07 -12.67 11.37
C HIS A 34 0.00 -12.08 12.28
N ASP A 35 0.53 -12.88 13.21
CA ASP A 35 1.61 -12.49 14.14
C ASP A 35 2.93 -12.10 13.45
N ALA A 36 3.11 -12.55 12.21
CA ALA A 36 4.24 -12.19 11.36
C ALA A 36 4.17 -10.73 10.86
N ILE A 37 2.98 -10.11 10.88
CA ILE A 37 2.80 -8.73 10.46
C ILE A 37 3.02 -7.79 11.64
N THR A 38 4.07 -7.00 11.58
CA THR A 38 4.43 -6.10 12.69
C THR A 38 3.61 -4.82 12.69
N ASP A 39 3.34 -4.27 11.50
CA ASP A 39 2.61 -3.01 11.29
C ASP A 39 1.87 -3.06 9.94
N ILE A 40 0.90 -2.16 9.74
CA ILE A 40 0.10 -2.08 8.52
C ILE A 40 -0.02 -0.62 8.10
N TYR A 41 0.49 -0.30 6.92
CA TYR A 41 0.52 1.06 6.39
C TYR A 41 -0.32 1.20 5.12
N GLY A 42 -1.08 2.28 5.04
CA GLY A 42 -1.76 2.73 3.81
C GLY A 42 -1.03 3.93 3.20
N ALA A 43 -0.67 3.87 1.92
CA ALA A 43 0.02 4.95 1.23
C ALA A 43 -0.96 6.04 0.77
N GLU A 44 -0.79 7.27 1.26
CA GLU A 44 -1.59 8.42 0.85
C GLU A 44 -1.29 8.79 -0.61
N HIS A 45 -2.28 8.71 -1.50
CA HIS A 45 -2.10 8.93 -2.94
C HIS A 45 -1.05 8.00 -3.59
N GLY A 46 -1.07 6.72 -3.24
CA GLY A 46 -0.30 5.67 -3.93
C GLY A 46 1.22 5.85 -3.82
N ILE A 47 1.96 5.55 -4.90
CA ILE A 47 3.44 5.56 -4.90
C ILE A 47 4.03 6.91 -4.47
N VAL A 48 3.37 8.03 -4.78
CA VAL A 48 3.83 9.36 -4.40
C VAL A 48 3.77 9.54 -2.88
N GLY A 49 2.78 8.97 -2.20
CA GLY A 49 2.74 8.91 -0.74
C GLY A 49 3.95 8.19 -0.16
N ILE A 50 4.32 7.07 -0.77
CA ILE A 50 5.47 6.26 -0.33
C ILE A 50 6.77 7.06 -0.48
N LEU A 51 7.01 7.66 -1.64
CA LEU A 51 8.22 8.47 -1.91
C LEU A 51 8.38 9.62 -0.90
N ASN A 52 7.26 10.20 -0.47
CA ASN A 52 7.20 11.32 0.48
C ASN A 52 6.94 10.88 1.93
N GLU A 53 6.95 9.58 2.23
CA GLU A 53 6.69 9.02 3.56
C GLU A 53 5.36 9.46 4.21
N ARG A 54 4.35 9.71 3.38
CA ARG A 54 2.98 10.01 3.81
C ARG A 54 2.18 8.71 3.89
N LEU A 55 2.24 8.09 5.07
CA LEU A 55 1.66 6.78 5.37
C LEU A 55 0.65 6.88 6.51
N PHE A 56 -0.53 6.32 6.31
CA PHE A 56 -1.52 6.08 7.36
C PHE A 56 -1.13 4.82 8.14
N ASP A 57 -1.21 4.89 9.46
CA ASP A 57 -1.06 3.73 10.34
C ASP A 57 -2.43 3.08 10.54
N ILE A 58 -2.68 2.00 9.79
CA ILE A 58 -3.98 1.35 9.72
C ILE A 58 -4.35 0.67 11.03
N ARG A 59 -3.37 0.34 11.88
CA ARG A 59 -3.63 -0.27 13.18
C ARG A 59 -4.29 0.69 14.18
N LYS A 60 -4.32 1.99 13.87
CA LYS A 60 -5.02 3.01 14.67
C LYS A 60 -6.50 3.15 14.33
N GLU A 61 -6.93 2.55 13.22
CA GLU A 61 -8.33 2.58 12.81
C GLU A 61 -9.14 1.48 13.52
N ASP A 62 -10.41 1.77 13.78
CA ASP A 62 -11.33 0.76 14.31
C ASP A 62 -11.62 -0.30 13.25
N VAL A 63 -11.67 -1.57 13.66
CA VAL A 63 -11.99 -2.69 12.75
C VAL A 63 -13.35 -2.47 12.04
N SER A 64 -14.31 -1.84 12.72
CA SER A 64 -15.60 -1.49 12.11
C SER A 64 -15.47 -0.48 10.97
N GLU A 65 -14.56 0.49 11.06
CA GLU A 65 -14.29 1.45 9.98
C GLU A 65 -13.62 0.75 8.79
N LEU A 66 -12.68 -0.16 9.05
CA LEU A 66 -12.05 -0.98 8.00
C LEU A 66 -13.06 -1.88 7.28
N GLU A 67 -14.08 -2.36 7.97
CA GLU A 67 -15.18 -3.13 7.39
C GLU A 67 -16.07 -2.27 6.45
N LEU A 68 -16.30 -1.00 6.77
CA LEU A 68 -17.08 -0.08 5.93
C LEU A 68 -16.45 0.18 4.55
N LEU A 69 -15.13 0.03 4.44
CA LEU A 69 -14.41 0.13 3.17
C LEU A 69 -14.96 -0.83 2.10
N LYS A 70 -15.51 -2.00 2.49
CA LYS A 70 -16.11 -2.97 1.56
C LYS A 70 -17.27 -2.38 0.74
N ASN A 71 -17.94 -1.36 1.29
CA ASN A 71 -19.10 -0.71 0.68
C ASN A 71 -18.84 0.76 0.33
N THR A 72 -17.59 1.23 0.42
CA THR A 72 -17.23 2.62 0.13
C THR A 72 -16.64 2.71 -1.28
N PRO A 73 -17.26 3.43 -2.22
CA PRO A 73 -16.70 3.60 -3.57
C PRO A 73 -15.49 4.54 -3.56
N SER A 74 -14.85 4.67 -4.72
CA SER A 74 -13.64 5.47 -4.91
C SER A 74 -12.42 4.90 -4.17
N SER A 75 -11.30 5.62 -4.14
CA SER A 75 -10.07 5.24 -3.43
C SER A 75 -10.01 5.93 -2.07
N ALA A 76 -10.16 5.19 -0.97
CA ALA A 76 -10.14 5.72 0.39
C ALA A 76 -8.79 6.34 0.79
N LEU A 77 -7.69 5.80 0.27
CA LEU A 77 -6.33 6.33 0.52
C LEU A 77 -5.94 7.43 -0.48
N GLY A 78 -6.84 7.78 -1.41
CA GLY A 78 -6.50 8.51 -2.61
C GLY A 78 -5.71 7.68 -3.61
N SER A 79 -5.63 8.16 -4.85
CA SER A 79 -4.87 7.52 -5.92
C SER A 79 -4.09 8.57 -6.71
N VAL A 80 -3.09 8.13 -7.46
CA VAL A 80 -2.28 8.96 -8.34
C VAL A 80 -2.03 8.25 -9.68
N ARG A 81 -1.75 9.04 -10.72
CA ARG A 81 -1.27 8.55 -12.02
C ARG A 81 0.19 8.92 -12.23
N TYR A 82 1.02 8.59 -11.23
CA TYR A 82 2.46 8.76 -11.32
C TYR A 82 3.07 7.47 -11.86
N LYS A 83 3.76 7.56 -12.98
CA LYS A 83 4.44 6.43 -13.60
C LYS A 83 5.93 6.53 -13.26
N LEU A 84 6.46 5.49 -12.63
CA LEU A 84 7.91 5.38 -12.43
C LEU A 84 8.59 5.29 -13.80
N LYS A 85 9.74 5.95 -13.93
CA LYS A 85 10.57 5.79 -15.12
C LYS A 85 11.16 4.38 -15.15
N ASN A 86 11.59 3.91 -16.32
CA ASN A 86 12.32 2.65 -16.40
C ASN A 86 13.59 2.73 -15.53
N VAL A 87 13.87 1.67 -14.78
CA VAL A 87 15.03 1.62 -13.87
C VAL A 87 16.37 1.82 -14.59
N GLU A 88 16.46 1.45 -15.88
CA GLU A 88 17.65 1.66 -16.71
C GLU A 88 17.84 3.14 -17.12
N GLU A 89 16.76 3.91 -17.14
CA GLU A 89 16.79 5.35 -17.46
C GLU A 89 17.04 6.20 -16.21
N ASP A 90 16.35 5.90 -15.11
CA ASP A 90 16.42 6.64 -13.85
C ASP A 90 15.90 5.78 -12.70
N ASP A 91 16.81 5.33 -11.83
CA ASP A 91 16.49 4.45 -10.70
C ASP A 91 16.21 5.20 -9.38
N THR A 92 16.12 6.54 -9.42
CA THR A 92 15.99 7.40 -8.24
C THR A 92 14.78 7.01 -7.39
N ASP A 93 13.61 6.85 -8.02
CA ASP A 93 12.38 6.50 -7.29
C ASP A 93 12.45 5.10 -6.70
N TYR A 94 12.99 4.12 -7.44
CA TYR A 94 13.14 2.75 -6.94
C TYR A 94 14.06 2.69 -5.72
N LYS A 95 15.21 3.38 -5.76
CA LYS A 95 16.11 3.51 -4.60
C LYS A 95 15.39 4.12 -3.42
N ARG A 96 14.65 5.21 -3.65
CA ARG A 96 13.88 5.88 -2.60
C ARG A 96 12.81 4.97 -2.00
N LEU A 97 12.08 4.19 -2.80
CA LEU A 97 11.12 3.21 -2.32
C LEU A 97 11.78 2.14 -1.43
N LEU A 98 12.93 1.61 -1.86
CA LEU A 98 13.67 0.62 -1.07
C LEU A 98 14.20 1.20 0.26
N GLU A 99 14.62 2.46 0.29
CA GLU A 99 14.98 3.16 1.53
C GLU A 99 13.79 3.23 2.50
N VAL A 100 12.61 3.64 1.99
CA VAL A 100 11.38 3.71 2.78
C VAL A 100 10.99 2.31 3.27
N PHE A 101 11.04 1.29 2.41
CA PHE A 101 10.73 -0.08 2.80
C PHE A 101 11.67 -0.59 3.90
N LYS A 102 12.96 -0.27 3.80
CA LYS A 102 13.93 -0.62 4.84
C LYS A 102 13.65 0.13 6.15
N LYS A 103 13.35 1.43 6.08
CA LYS A 103 13.07 2.28 7.25
C LYS A 103 11.85 1.80 8.05
N TYR A 104 10.75 1.46 7.36
CA TYR A 104 9.51 1.00 8.00
C TYR A 104 9.42 -0.53 8.14
N ASN A 105 10.52 -1.24 7.87
CA ASN A 105 10.56 -2.71 7.88
C ASN A 105 9.43 -3.34 7.03
N ILE A 106 9.12 -2.74 5.89
CA ILE A 106 8.16 -3.28 4.93
C ILE A 106 8.73 -4.58 4.36
N ARG A 107 7.97 -5.65 4.48
CA ARG A 107 8.29 -6.98 3.91
C ARG A 107 7.22 -7.47 2.95
N TYR A 108 6.06 -6.83 2.96
CA TYR A 108 4.92 -7.13 2.12
C TYR A 108 4.44 -5.83 1.50
N PHE A 109 4.52 -5.74 0.18
CA PHE A 109 4.02 -4.59 -0.56
C PHE A 109 2.89 -5.05 -1.47
N PHE A 110 1.70 -4.47 -1.28
CA PHE A 110 0.53 -4.73 -2.08
C PHE A 110 0.15 -3.45 -2.82
N TYR A 111 0.30 -3.46 -4.14
CA TYR A 111 0.01 -2.29 -4.97
C TYR A 111 -1.21 -2.55 -5.85
N ASN A 112 -2.33 -1.93 -5.49
CA ASN A 112 -3.64 -2.20 -6.08
C ASN A 112 -3.95 -1.19 -7.20
N GLY A 113 -3.86 -1.64 -8.45
CA GLY A 113 -4.11 -0.81 -9.62
C GLY A 113 -4.15 -1.63 -10.91
N GLY A 114 -4.06 -0.95 -12.05
CA GLY A 114 -4.03 -1.58 -13.38
C GLY A 114 -2.62 -1.95 -13.84
N ASN A 115 -2.44 -2.15 -15.15
CA ASN A 115 -1.17 -2.63 -15.73
C ASN A 115 0.06 -1.80 -15.35
N ASP A 116 -0.01 -0.47 -15.39
CA ASP A 116 1.13 0.37 -14.99
C ASP A 116 1.52 0.17 -13.52
N SER A 117 0.56 -0.24 -12.67
CA SER A 117 0.82 -0.56 -11.25
C SER A 117 1.41 -1.95 -11.08
N MET A 118 1.16 -2.85 -12.04
CA MET A 118 1.75 -4.19 -12.07
C MET A 118 3.22 -4.14 -12.55
N ASP A 119 3.55 -3.22 -13.45
CA ASP A 119 4.92 -3.00 -13.93
C ASP A 119 5.82 -2.31 -12.87
N THR A 120 5.21 -1.72 -11.84
CA THR A 120 5.88 -1.03 -10.72
C THR A 120 6.50 -2.03 -9.74
#